data_AF-A0A9X1ZV46-F1
#
_entry.id   AF-A0A9X1ZV46-F1
#
_cell.length_a   1.000
_cell.length_b   1.000
_cell.length_c   1.000
_cell.angle_alpha   90.00
_cell.angle_beta   90.00
_cell.angle_gamma   90.00
#
_symmetry.space_group_name_H-M   'P 1'
#
loop_
_entity.id
_entity.type
_entity.pdbx_description
1 polymer ?
#
loop_
_entity_poly.entity_id
_entity_poly.type
_entity_poly.pdbx_seq_one_letter_code
_entity_poly.pdbx_strand_id
1 'polypeptide(L)'
;MAYNSERIYELEKRGHKLWGLWISNPNPYNAIGPFPYSNITDLSIINWQQKLNEIQTDIIYGLLNYQAVSLAFEVLKYIRENKLRFPFIWHFKEGPFYCRQFGDWNKLIYLLDNSDGNIFINRESLQWYSQFINFKDKLLFCMDGDLPVKNWFKDNYTRKISEKRCG
;
A
#
# COMPACT_ATOMS: atom_id res chain seq x y z
N MET A 1 -9.35 9.15 2.28
CA MET A 1 -8.12 9.26 3.10
C MET A 1 -7.11 8.24 2.60
N ALA A 2 -6.31 8.62 1.60
CA ALA A 2 -5.43 7.68 0.88
C ALA A 2 -3.97 8.16 0.75
N TYR A 3 -3.67 9.39 1.16
CA TYR A 3 -2.31 9.91 1.12
C TYR A 3 -1.62 9.67 2.46
N ASN A 4 -0.81 8.61 2.52
CA ASN A 4 -0.01 8.23 3.68
C ASN A 4 1.35 8.93 3.62
N SER A 5 1.29 10.27 3.61
CA SER A 5 2.43 11.17 3.41
C SER A 5 3.59 10.87 4.36
N GLU A 6 3.29 10.56 5.63
CA GLU A 6 4.32 10.30 6.63
C GLU A 6 5.15 9.06 6.28
N ARG A 7 4.55 8.03 5.68
CA ARG A 7 5.30 6.84 5.26
C ARG A 7 6.25 7.13 4.11
N ILE A 8 5.76 7.87 3.11
CA ILE A 8 6.58 8.31 1.98
C ILE A 8 7.75 9.13 2.52
N TYR A 9 7.46 10.09 3.40
CA TYR A 9 8.46 10.95 4.01
C TYR A 9 9.48 10.17 4.85
N GLU A 10 9.07 9.14 5.58
CA GLU A 10 9.97 8.28 6.35
C GLU A 10 10.88 7.41 5.47
N LEU A 11 10.43 7.06 4.26
CA LEU A 11 11.28 6.40 3.26
C LEU A 11 12.30 7.41 2.69
N GLU A 12 11.86 8.61 2.34
CA GLU A 12 12.76 9.68 1.86
C GLU A 12 13.84 10.01 2.90
N LYS A 13 13.46 10.18 4.17
CA LYS A 13 14.39 10.42 5.30
C LYS A 13 15.46 9.35 5.46
N ARG A 14 15.13 8.10 5.12
CA ARG A 14 16.06 6.96 5.15
C ARG A 14 16.96 6.90 3.92
N GLY A 15 16.83 7.85 3.00
CA GLY A 15 17.65 7.96 1.78
C GLY A 15 17.13 7.16 0.60
N HIS A 16 15.88 6.68 0.64
CA HIS A 16 15.29 5.96 -0.49
C HIS A 16 14.92 6.92 -1.62
N LYS A 17 15.23 6.53 -2.86
CA LYS A 17 14.75 7.20 -4.07
C LYS A 17 13.39 6.63 -4.45
N LEU A 18 12.40 7.50 -4.63
CA LEU A 18 11.01 7.10 -4.83
C LEU A 18 10.52 7.43 -6.24
N TRP A 19 9.79 6.48 -6.82
CA TRP A 19 9.05 6.67 -8.07
C TRP A 19 7.56 6.43 -7.83
N GLY A 20 6.72 7.30 -8.37
CA GLY A 20 5.28 7.29 -8.13
C GLY A 20 4.51 6.85 -9.37
N LEU A 21 3.74 5.78 -9.28
CA LEU A 21 2.77 5.39 -10.30
C LEU A 21 1.37 5.49 -9.71
N TRP A 22 0.54 6.33 -10.32
CA TRP A 22 -0.73 6.77 -9.74
C TRP A 22 -1.94 6.31 -10.56
N ILE A 23 -3.06 6.06 -9.89
CA ILE A 23 -4.33 5.79 -10.59
C ILE A 23 -4.89 7.10 -11.17
N SER A 24 -5.46 7.03 -12.37
CA SER A 24 -5.91 8.22 -13.10
C SER A 24 -7.28 8.77 -12.66
N ASN A 25 -8.11 7.96 -12.00
CA ASN A 25 -9.48 8.34 -11.63
C ASN A 25 -9.82 7.96 -10.17
N PRO A 26 -9.23 8.66 -9.18
CA PRO A 26 -9.57 8.47 -7.77
C PRO A 26 -11.02 8.85 -7.44
N ASN A 27 -11.54 8.26 -6.36
CA ASN A 27 -12.67 8.87 -5.66
C ASN A 27 -12.28 10.25 -5.12
N PRO A 28 -13.22 11.22 -5.06
CA PRO A 28 -12.91 12.61 -4.71
C PRO A 28 -12.33 12.80 -3.30
N TYR A 29 -12.53 11.84 -2.41
CA TYR A 29 -12.00 11.84 -1.04
C TYR A 29 -10.61 11.17 -0.90
N ASN A 30 -10.00 10.77 -2.01
CA ASN A 30 -8.66 10.21 -2.07
C ASN A 30 -7.69 11.23 -2.66
N ALA A 31 -6.73 11.65 -1.85
CA ALA A 31 -5.58 12.39 -2.33
C ALA A 31 -4.63 11.40 -3.00
N ILE A 32 -4.40 11.58 -4.29
CA ILE A 32 -3.52 10.76 -5.13
C ILE A 32 -2.58 11.70 -5.88
N GLY A 33 -1.33 11.26 -6.08
CA GLY A 33 -0.34 12.06 -6.77
C GLY A 33 -0.66 12.26 -8.26
N PRO A 34 0.17 13.05 -8.96
CA PRO A 34 1.43 13.65 -8.49
C PRO A 34 1.22 14.80 -7.49
N PHE A 35 2.10 14.91 -6.49
CA PHE A 35 2.06 16.01 -5.51
C PHE A 35 3.22 16.98 -5.71
N PRO A 36 3.00 18.30 -5.61
CA PRO A 36 4.03 19.30 -5.92
C PRO A 36 5.15 19.42 -4.86
N TYR A 37 5.07 18.68 -3.75
CA TYR A 37 5.97 18.84 -2.59
C TYR A 37 6.69 17.54 -2.19
N SER A 38 6.57 16.46 -2.97
CA SER A 38 7.23 15.18 -2.67
C SER A 38 8.51 15.01 -3.49
N ASN A 39 9.54 14.33 -2.96
CA ASN A 39 10.73 13.96 -3.73
C ASN A 39 10.50 12.70 -4.59
N ILE A 40 9.26 12.47 -4.99
CA ILE A 40 8.84 11.34 -5.81
C ILE A 40 9.00 11.73 -7.28
N THR A 41 9.68 10.89 -8.05
CA THR A 41 9.71 11.03 -9.52
C THR A 41 8.50 10.31 -10.11
N ASP A 42 7.55 11.06 -10.65
CA ASP A 42 6.32 10.50 -11.19
C ASP A 42 6.53 9.76 -12.51
N LEU A 43 5.93 8.57 -12.60
CA LEU A 43 5.85 7.75 -13.80
C LEU A 43 4.51 7.99 -14.48
N SER A 44 4.55 8.07 -15.82
CA SER A 44 3.33 8.14 -16.60
C SER A 44 2.67 6.77 -16.68
N ILE A 45 1.34 6.76 -16.51
CA ILE A 45 0.51 5.57 -16.60
C ILE A 45 0.52 4.92 -18.01
N ILE A 46 0.97 5.65 -19.03
CA ILE A 46 0.97 5.19 -20.42
C ILE A 46 2.25 4.38 -20.74
N ASN A 47 3.38 4.72 -20.12
CA ASN A 47 4.69 4.15 -20.47
C ASN A 47 5.49 3.62 -19.27
N TRP A 48 4.81 3.34 -18.16
CA TRP A 48 5.47 2.88 -16.93
C TRP A 48 6.21 1.56 -17.12
N GLN A 49 5.78 0.67 -18.03
CA GLN A 49 6.45 -0.60 -18.31
C GLN A 49 7.87 -0.37 -18.83
N GLN A 50 8.03 0.56 -19.78
CA GLN A 50 9.35 0.93 -20.31
C GLN A 50 10.20 1.53 -19.19
N LYS A 51 9.64 2.48 -18.43
CA LYS A 51 10.35 3.15 -17.35
C LYS A 51 10.78 2.19 -16.24
N LEU A 52 9.98 1.19 -15.92
CA LEU A 52 10.31 0.20 -14.90
C LEU A 52 11.59 -0.57 -15.24
N ASN A 53 11.77 -0.90 -16.53
CA ASN A 53 12.99 -1.57 -17.00
C ASN A 53 14.22 -0.64 -17.00
N GLU A 54 14.03 0.65 -17.27
CA GLU A 54 15.09 1.67 -17.25
C GLU A 54 15.57 1.98 -15.82
N ILE A 55 14.65 2.01 -14.85
CA ILE A 55 14.93 2.42 -13.47
C ILE A 55 15.71 1.35 -12.69
N GLN A 56 15.57 0.08 -13.05
CA GLN A 56 16.12 -1.06 -12.31
C GLN A 56 15.74 -1.03 -10.81
N THR A 57 14.45 -0.89 -10.53
CA THR A 57 13.90 -0.75 -9.18
C THR A 57 14.27 -1.93 -8.26
N ASP A 58 14.71 -1.65 -7.03
CA ASP A 58 15.03 -2.70 -6.05
C ASP A 58 13.79 -3.40 -5.47
N ILE A 59 12.69 -2.66 -5.31
CA ILE A 59 11.45 -3.13 -4.70
C ILE A 59 10.25 -2.34 -5.21
N ILE A 60 9.14 -3.03 -5.48
CA ILE A 60 7.87 -2.41 -5.82
C ILE A 60 6.93 -2.57 -4.63
N TYR A 61 6.35 -1.45 -4.20
CA TYR A 61 5.48 -1.40 -3.03
C TYR A 61 4.08 -0.93 -3.43
N GLY A 62 3.14 -1.87 -3.52
CA GLY A 62 1.75 -1.60 -3.87
C GLY A 62 0.93 -1.17 -2.64
N LEU A 63 0.30 0.00 -2.71
CA LEU A 63 -0.27 0.68 -1.55
C LEU A 63 -1.82 0.70 -1.50
N LEU A 64 -2.30 0.04 -0.44
CA LEU A 64 -3.33 0.40 0.55
C LEU A 64 -4.81 0.36 0.18
N ASN A 65 -5.25 0.94 -0.93
CA ASN A 65 -6.69 1.09 -1.15
C ASN A 65 -7.25 0.15 -2.22
N TYR A 66 -8.56 -0.15 -2.12
CA TYR A 66 -9.21 -1.01 -3.09
C TYR A 66 -9.12 -0.46 -4.52
N GLN A 67 -9.07 0.87 -4.71
CA GLN A 67 -8.95 1.46 -6.06
C GLN A 67 -7.60 1.20 -6.72
N ALA A 68 -6.54 0.99 -5.93
CA ALA A 68 -5.22 0.64 -6.44
C ALA A 68 -5.12 -0.83 -6.88
N VAL A 69 -6.07 -1.70 -6.52
CA VAL A 69 -6.03 -3.14 -6.84
C VAL A 69 -5.87 -3.39 -8.34
N SER A 70 -6.63 -2.68 -9.17
CA SER A 70 -6.55 -2.84 -10.62
C SER A 70 -5.17 -2.48 -11.17
N LEU A 71 -4.59 -1.34 -10.75
CA LEU A 71 -3.26 -0.91 -11.19
C LEU A 71 -2.16 -1.84 -10.66
N ALA A 72 -2.21 -2.18 -9.38
CA ALA A 72 -1.26 -3.09 -8.76
C ALA A 72 -1.28 -4.47 -9.44
N PHE A 73 -2.47 -4.96 -9.80
CA PHE A 73 -2.63 -6.20 -10.54
C PHE A 73 -1.93 -6.16 -11.90
N GLU A 74 -2.12 -5.09 -12.69
CA GLU A 74 -1.45 -4.94 -13.98
C GLU A 74 0.07 -4.90 -13.82
N VAL A 75 0.58 -4.22 -12.79
CA VAL A 75 2.01 -4.17 -12.48
C VAL A 75 2.56 -5.54 -12.13
N LEU A 76 1.94 -6.25 -11.18
CA LEU A 76 2.40 -7.57 -10.77
C LEU A 76 2.31 -8.58 -11.91
N LYS A 77 1.19 -8.59 -12.64
CA LYS A 77 0.98 -9.46 -13.79
C LYS A 77 2.07 -9.24 -14.85
N TYR A 78 2.36 -7.99 -15.20
CA TYR A 78 3.44 -7.67 -16.13
C TYR A 78 4.81 -8.20 -15.66
N ILE A 79 5.15 -8.03 -14.38
CA ILE A 79 6.40 -8.54 -13.80
C ILE A 79 6.49 -10.06 -13.96
N ARG A 80 5.40 -10.78 -13.64
CA ARG A 80 5.36 -12.25 -13.69
C ARG A 80 5.40 -12.78 -15.12
N GLU A 81 4.61 -12.20 -16.03
CA GLU A 81 4.57 -12.61 -17.44
C GLU A 81 5.90 -12.37 -18.17
N ASN A 82 6.61 -11.28 -17.82
CA ASN A 82 7.91 -10.95 -18.39
C ASN A 82 9.09 -11.53 -17.61
N LYS A 83 8.83 -12.35 -16.58
CA LYS A 83 9.86 -12.99 -15.72
C LYS A 83 10.86 -12.00 -15.13
N LEU A 84 10.39 -10.79 -14.81
CA LEU A 84 11.19 -9.77 -14.15
C LEU A 84 11.40 -10.15 -12.69
N ARG A 85 12.58 -9.83 -12.14
CA ARG A 85 12.99 -10.24 -10.78
C ARG A 85 12.72 -9.19 -9.72
N PHE A 86 11.86 -8.21 -9.99
CA PHE A 86 11.51 -7.17 -9.03
C PHE A 86 10.64 -7.76 -7.91
N PRO A 87 11.10 -7.71 -6.64
CA PRO A 87 10.26 -8.05 -5.50
C PRO A 87 9.04 -7.13 -5.44
N PHE A 88 7.86 -7.71 -5.30
CA PHE A 88 6.60 -7.00 -5.19
C PHE A 88 5.97 -7.24 -3.81
N ILE A 89 5.84 -6.16 -3.04
CA ILE A 89 5.17 -6.18 -1.73
C ILE A 89 3.80 -5.55 -1.86
N TRP A 90 2.77 -6.31 -1.51
CA TRP A 90 1.38 -5.85 -1.51
C TRP A 90 0.93 -5.49 -0.10
N HIS A 91 0.62 -4.22 0.14
CA HIS A 91 0.07 -3.78 1.42
C HIS A 91 -1.39 -3.44 1.26
N PHE A 92 -2.27 -4.30 1.76
CA PHE A 92 -3.71 -4.12 1.69
C PHE A 92 -4.29 -3.85 3.07
N LYS A 93 -4.85 -2.65 3.27
CA LYS A 93 -5.39 -2.23 4.58
C LYS A 93 -6.91 -2.34 4.69
N GLU A 94 -7.58 -2.83 3.65
CA GLU A 94 -9.05 -2.90 3.60
C GLU A 94 -9.55 -4.33 3.71
N GLY A 95 -10.84 -4.46 4.01
CA GLY A 95 -11.55 -5.72 3.80
C GLY A 95 -11.87 -5.93 2.32
N PRO A 96 -12.26 -7.15 1.92
CA PRO A 96 -12.54 -7.51 0.53
C PRO A 96 -13.87 -6.96 0.00
N PHE A 97 -14.63 -6.21 0.80
CA PHE A 97 -15.99 -5.79 0.49
C PHE A 97 -16.06 -5.00 -0.82
N TYR A 98 -15.27 -3.93 -0.94
CA TYR A 98 -15.27 -3.10 -2.15
C TYR A 98 -14.73 -3.84 -3.37
N CYS A 99 -13.69 -4.67 -3.21
CA CYS A 99 -13.19 -5.51 -4.30
C CYS A 99 -14.27 -6.48 -4.81
N ARG A 100 -15.10 -7.05 -3.92
CA ARG A 100 -16.23 -7.89 -4.34
C ARG A 100 -17.32 -7.08 -5.02
N GLN A 101 -17.69 -5.93 -4.46
CA GLN A 101 -18.75 -5.07 -5.00
C GLN A 101 -18.41 -4.54 -6.41
N PHE A 102 -17.15 -4.19 -6.67
CA PHE A 102 -16.72 -3.60 -7.94
C PHE A 102 -16.07 -4.60 -8.91
N GLY A 103 -16.13 -5.90 -8.62
CA GLY A 103 -15.63 -6.95 -9.52
C GLY A 103 -14.11 -7.14 -9.55
N ASP A 104 -13.37 -6.53 -8.61
CA ASP A 104 -11.91 -6.63 -8.48
C ASP A 104 -11.46 -7.79 -7.57
N TRP A 105 -12.38 -8.66 -7.14
CA TRP A 105 -12.08 -9.80 -6.28
C TRP A 105 -10.97 -10.71 -6.83
N ASN A 106 -11.07 -11.11 -8.10
CA ASN A 106 -10.07 -12.00 -8.71
C ASN A 106 -8.68 -11.34 -8.79
N LYS A 107 -8.64 -10.02 -9.00
CA LYS A 107 -7.40 -9.25 -9.02
C LYS A 107 -6.78 -9.16 -7.63
N LEU A 108 -7.60 -8.97 -6.59
CA LEU A 108 -7.14 -8.99 -5.20
C LEU A 108 -6.56 -10.35 -4.81
N ILE A 109 -7.23 -11.45 -5.17
CA ILE A 109 -6.72 -12.81 -4.92
C ILE A 109 -5.40 -13.03 -5.67
N TYR A 110 -5.33 -12.62 -6.94
CA TYR A 110 -4.09 -12.71 -7.71
C TYR A 110 -2.94 -11.97 -7.03
N LEU A 111 -3.17 -10.75 -6.55
CA LEU A 111 -2.17 -9.96 -5.81
C LEU A 111 -1.69 -10.69 -4.56
N LEU A 112 -2.61 -11.10 -3.70
CA LEU A 112 -2.28 -11.82 -2.47
C LEU A 112 -1.53 -13.13 -2.76
N ASP A 113 -1.88 -13.80 -3.86
CA ASP A 113 -1.27 -15.07 -4.21
C ASP A 113 0.10 -14.95 -4.91
N ASN A 114 0.36 -13.87 -5.64
CA ASN A 114 1.56 -13.74 -6.47
C ASN A 114 2.58 -12.72 -5.95
N SER A 115 2.24 -11.97 -4.91
CA SER A 115 3.18 -11.04 -4.25
C SER A 115 4.23 -11.79 -3.45
N ASP A 116 5.46 -11.26 -3.44
CA ASP A 116 6.59 -11.81 -2.69
C ASP A 116 6.43 -11.56 -1.18
N GLY A 117 5.67 -10.52 -0.82
CA GLY A 117 5.22 -10.29 0.54
C GLY A 117 3.88 -9.58 0.61
N ASN A 118 3.14 -9.84 1.68
CA ASN A 118 1.84 -9.26 1.96
C ASN A 118 1.83 -8.60 3.33
N ILE A 119 1.34 -7.35 3.36
CA ILE A 119 1.11 -6.59 4.59
C ILE A 119 -0.39 -6.40 4.77
N PHE A 120 -0.92 -6.89 5.88
CA PHE A 120 -2.32 -6.76 6.27
C PHE A 120 -2.49 -5.69 7.34
N ILE A 121 -3.67 -5.06 7.41
CA ILE A 121 -3.99 -4.10 8.48
C ILE A 121 -3.86 -4.71 9.88
N ASN A 122 -4.27 -5.97 10.05
CA ASN A 122 -4.28 -6.67 11.33
C ASN A 122 -4.26 -8.19 11.16
N ARG A 123 -4.13 -8.90 12.28
CA ARG A 123 -4.03 -10.37 12.30
C ARG A 123 -5.34 -11.04 11.90
N GLU A 124 -6.47 -10.44 12.25
CA GLU A 124 -7.81 -10.93 11.92
C GLU A 124 -8.01 -10.98 10.41
N SER A 125 -7.56 -9.93 9.70
CA SER A 125 -7.61 -9.87 8.24
C SER A 125 -6.70 -10.93 7.62
N LEU A 126 -5.45 -11.07 8.11
CA LEU A 126 -4.54 -12.14 7.66
C LEU A 126 -5.18 -13.53 7.85
N GLN A 127 -5.75 -13.80 9.02
CA GLN A 127 -6.42 -15.07 9.31
C GLN A 127 -7.62 -15.31 8.38
N TRP A 128 -8.39 -14.27 8.08
CA TRP A 128 -9.52 -14.36 7.17
C TRP A 128 -9.07 -14.72 5.75
N TYR A 129 -8.06 -14.03 5.20
CA TYR A 129 -7.53 -14.34 3.87
C TYR A 129 -6.85 -15.72 3.80
N SER A 130 -6.25 -16.17 4.91
CA SER A 130 -5.59 -17.48 4.99
C SER A 130 -6.57 -18.66 4.86
N GLN A 131 -7.88 -18.42 4.95
CA GLN A 131 -8.90 -19.42 4.66
C GLN A 131 -9.02 -19.72 3.15
N PHE A 132 -8.57 -18.79 2.29
CA PHE A 132 -8.70 -18.87 0.84
C PHE A 132 -7.36 -19.00 0.13
N ILE A 133 -6.29 -18.47 0.72
CA ILE A 133 -4.95 -18.43 0.13
C ILE A 133 -3.97 -19.12 1.06
N ASN A 134 -3.16 -20.02 0.50
CA ASN A 134 -2.06 -20.60 1.23
C ASN A 134 -0.86 -19.64 1.21
N PHE A 135 -0.60 -18.97 2.33
CA PHE A 135 0.53 -18.05 2.47
C PHE A 135 1.83 -18.75 2.92
N LYS A 136 1.91 -20.08 2.85
CA LYS A 136 3.13 -20.81 3.17
C LYS A 136 4.31 -20.27 2.35
N ASP A 137 5.42 -20.02 3.02
CA ASP A 137 6.67 -19.50 2.47
C ASP A 137 6.64 -18.03 1.96
N LYS A 138 5.56 -17.28 2.20
CA LYS A 138 5.48 -15.84 1.87
C LYS A 138 5.90 -14.95 3.04
N LEU A 139 6.47 -13.79 2.73
CA LEU A 139 6.72 -12.75 3.74
C LEU A 139 5.38 -12.12 4.16
N LEU A 140 5.02 -12.26 5.44
CA LEU A 140 3.77 -11.73 5.99
C LEU A 140 4.07 -10.70 7.07
N PHE A 141 3.35 -9.58 7.03
CA PHE A 141 3.43 -8.55 8.06
C PHE A 141 2.05 -8.03 8.42
N CYS A 142 1.89 -7.54 9.64
CA CYS A 142 0.68 -6.86 10.08
C CYS A 142 1.06 -5.44 10.49
N MET A 143 0.53 -4.45 9.77
CA MET A 143 0.75 -3.04 10.03
C MET A 143 -0.42 -2.26 9.49
N ASP A 144 -1.07 -1.47 10.34
CA ASP A 144 -2.10 -0.57 9.86
C ASP A 144 -1.46 0.53 9.01
N GLY A 145 -1.99 0.63 7.79
CA GLY A 145 -1.59 1.56 6.76
C GLY A 145 -1.66 3.02 7.21
N ASP A 146 -2.57 3.34 8.13
CA ASP A 146 -2.91 4.71 8.55
C ASP A 146 -2.27 5.10 9.89
N LEU A 147 -1.44 4.25 10.49
CA LEU A 147 -0.74 4.58 11.73
C LEU A 147 0.27 5.71 11.53
N PRO A 148 0.26 6.74 12.39
CA PRO A 148 1.30 7.75 12.43
C PRO A 148 2.68 7.16 12.69
N VAL A 149 3.70 7.94 12.35
CA VAL A 149 5.08 7.58 12.72
C VAL A 149 5.28 7.55 14.24
N LYS A 150 6.14 6.64 14.71
CA LYS A 150 6.28 6.30 16.14
C LYS A 150 6.46 7.51 17.06
N ASN A 151 7.18 8.53 16.61
CA ASN A 151 7.47 9.75 17.37
C ASN A 151 6.26 10.68 17.58
N TRP A 152 5.11 10.42 16.95
CA TRP A 152 3.84 11.08 17.29
C TRP A 152 3.18 10.52 18.55
N PHE A 153 3.45 9.25 18.88
CA PHE A 153 2.98 8.63 20.11
C PHE A 153 3.88 9.06 21.27
N LYS A 154 3.56 10.22 21.86
CA LYS A 154 4.25 10.78 23.02
C LYS A 154 3.50 10.39 24.30
N ASP A 155 4.22 10.14 25.38
CA ASP A 155 3.64 9.86 26.70
C ASP A 155 3.09 11.12 27.41
N ASN A 156 3.15 12.28 26.76
CA ASN A 156 2.73 13.57 27.31
C ASN A 156 1.25 13.83 27.04
N TYR A 157 0.37 12.93 27.47
CA TYR A 157 -1.07 13.12 27.34
C TYR A 157 -1.57 14.21 28.28
N THR A 158 -2.43 15.10 27.77
CA THR A 158 -3.19 16.00 28.62
C THR A 158 -4.12 15.22 29.54
N ARG A 159 -4.28 15.71 30.76
CA ARG A 159 -5.18 15.10 31.75
C ARG A 159 -6.58 14.93 31.17
N LYS A 160 -7.20 13.74 31.34
CA LYS A 160 -8.53 13.49 30.77
C LYS A 160 -9.54 14.47 31.35
N ILE A 161 -10.45 14.97 30.53
CA ILE A 161 -11.52 15.87 30.98
C ILE A 161 -12.38 15.19 32.05
N SER A 162 -12.57 13.86 31.95
CA SER A 162 -13.30 13.05 32.95
C SER A 162 -12.62 12.96 34.32
N GLU A 163 -11.35 13.36 34.44
CA GLU A 163 -10.66 13.43 35.74
C GLU A 163 -10.94 14.74 36.49
N LYS A 164 -11.57 15.73 35.85
CA LYS A 164 -12.19 16.84 36.56
C LYS A 164 -13.48 16.33 37.20
N ARG A 165 -13.39 15.78 38.41
CA ARG A 165 -14.57 15.57 39.27
C ARG A 165 -15.30 16.92 39.39
N CYS A 166 -16.59 16.92 39.07
CA CYS A 166 -17.50 17.99 39.47
C CYS A 166 -17.35 18.19 40.98
N GLY A 167 -17.05 19.43 41.38
CA GLY A 167 -17.06 19.83 42.79
C GLY A 167 -18.46 19.77 43.38
#